data_AF-A0A4R1UA56-F1
#
_entry.id   AF-A0A4R1UA56-F1
#
_cell.length_a   1.000
_cell.length_b   1.000
_cell.length_c   1.000
_cell.angle_alpha   90.00
_cell.angle_beta   90.00
_cell.angle_gamma   90.00
#
_symmetry.space_group_name_H-M   'P 1'
#
loop_
_entity.id
_entity.type
_entity.pdbx_description
1 polymer ?
#
loop_
_entity_poly.entity_id
_entity_poly.type
_entity_poly.pdbx_seq_one_letter_code
_entity_poly.pdbx_strand_id
1 'polypeptide(L)'
;MNASEYPDAPTGKPLWLITLADLALLLVGFLVLLQATQHIGGKDLAKGIREGFGANDTEPTPMPVAAAGILDFAPGSAILPTTPGALVAWAREAARDPRVMLTVTGSTDGTAADIDRVTGSAAILAADRARTVAAALAAVAPSRVAIVTATKPGRRAAIVSVAFVGEPLRTAK
;
A
#
# COMPACT_ATOMS: atom_id res chain seq x y z
N MET A 1 -59.53 1.10 -67.46
CA MET A 1 -58.52 0.18 -66.91
C MET A 1 -58.19 0.69 -65.52
N ASN A 2 -58.58 -0.07 -64.49
CA ASN A 2 -58.47 0.35 -63.09
C ASN A 2 -57.04 0.12 -62.58
N ALA A 3 -56.43 1.16 -61.99
CA ALA A 3 -55.07 1.15 -61.46
C ALA A 3 -55.09 1.13 -59.92
N SER A 4 -55.68 0.09 -59.32
CA SER A 4 -55.97 0.08 -57.87
C SER A 4 -55.59 -1.22 -57.17
N GLU A 5 -54.54 -1.90 -57.60
CA GLU A 5 -54.06 -3.10 -56.91
C GLU A 5 -52.54 -3.03 -56.74
N TYR A 6 -52.11 -2.28 -55.73
CA TYR A 6 -50.76 -2.38 -55.18
C TYR A 6 -50.92 -2.97 -53.77
N PRO A 7 -50.25 -4.09 -53.43
CA PRO A 7 -50.38 -4.68 -52.09
C PRO A 7 -49.82 -3.73 -51.04
N ASP A 8 -50.53 -3.57 -49.92
CA ASP A 8 -50.08 -2.77 -48.77
C ASP A 8 -48.70 -3.26 -48.30
N ALA A 9 -47.76 -2.32 -48.13
CA ALA A 9 -46.46 -2.63 -47.58
C ALA A 9 -46.63 -3.18 -46.15
N PRO A 10 -46.03 -4.32 -45.79
CA PRO A 10 -46.19 -4.90 -44.46
C PRO A 10 -45.73 -3.89 -43.40
N THR A 11 -46.55 -3.69 -42.38
CA THR A 11 -46.29 -2.76 -41.29
C THR A 11 -45.07 -3.23 -40.50
N GLY A 12 -43.88 -2.74 -40.86
CA GLY A 12 -42.65 -3.04 -40.15
C GLY A 12 -42.68 -2.45 -38.74
N LYS A 13 -42.34 -3.24 -37.72
CA LYS A 13 -42.19 -2.73 -36.35
C LYS A 13 -41.19 -1.55 -36.34
N PRO A 14 -41.52 -0.42 -35.70
CA PRO A 14 -40.63 0.74 -35.67
C PRO A 14 -39.27 0.38 -35.06
N LEU A 15 -38.18 0.61 -35.80
CA LEU A 15 -36.81 0.25 -35.39
C LEU A 15 -36.39 0.90 -34.05
N TRP A 16 -36.93 2.08 -33.74
CA TRP A 16 -36.66 2.81 -32.49
C TRP A 16 -37.20 2.10 -31.23
N LEU A 17 -38.24 1.27 -31.36
CA LEU A 17 -38.74 0.48 -30.23
C LEU A 17 -37.74 -0.61 -29.83
N ILE A 18 -36.97 -1.12 -30.80
CA ILE A 18 -35.94 -2.14 -30.54
C ILE A 18 -34.77 -1.51 -29.77
N THR A 19 -34.31 -0.33 -30.20
CA THR A 19 -33.21 0.36 -29.52
C THR A 19 -33.62 0.88 -28.14
N LEU A 20 -34.88 1.32 -27.98
CA LEU A 20 -35.42 1.70 -26.68
C LEU A 20 -35.51 0.48 -25.76
N ALA A 21 -36.03 -0.64 -26.25
CA ALA A 21 -36.11 -1.88 -25.48
C ALA A 21 -34.72 -2.37 -25.05
N ASP A 22 -33.72 -2.26 -25.92
CA ASP A 22 -32.34 -2.63 -25.61
C ASP A 22 -31.75 -1.73 -24.51
N LEU A 23 -31.92 -0.41 -24.62
CA LEU A 23 -31.52 0.53 -23.56
C LEU A 23 -32.24 0.27 -22.23
N ALA A 24 -33.53 -0.08 -22.28
CA ALA A 24 -34.30 -0.42 -21.09
C ALA A 24 -33.79 -1.72 -20.45
N LEU A 25 -33.44 -2.73 -21.25
CA LEU A 25 -32.85 -3.97 -20.75
C LEU A 25 -31.47 -3.75 -20.14
N LEU A 26 -30.62 -2.91 -20.76
CA LEU A 26 -29.34 -2.49 -20.19
C LEU A 26 -29.52 -1.76 -18.86
N LEU A 27 -30.50 -0.85 -18.76
CA LEU A 27 -30.79 -0.12 -17.54
C LEU A 27 -31.29 -1.04 -16.42
N VAL A 28 -32.19 -1.98 -16.74
CA VAL A 28 -32.68 -2.97 -15.78
C VAL A 28 -31.53 -3.84 -15.29
N GLY A 29 -30.67 -4.34 -16.18
CA GLY A 29 -29.48 -5.11 -15.81
C GLY A 29 -28.53 -4.32 -14.90
N PHE A 30 -28.33 -3.04 -15.19
CA PHE A 30 -27.53 -2.14 -14.35
C PHE A 30 -28.12 -1.92 -12.97
N LEU A 31 -29.44 -1.68 -12.87
CA LEU A 31 -30.12 -1.50 -11.59
C LEU A 31 -30.10 -2.76 -10.73
N VAL A 32 -30.24 -3.95 -11.34
CA VAL A 32 -30.11 -5.24 -10.64
C VAL A 32 -28.69 -5.43 -10.11
N LEU A 33 -27.67 -5.08 -10.90
CA LEU A 33 -26.27 -5.11 -10.45
C LEU A 33 -26.02 -4.16 -9.27
N LEU A 34 -26.54 -2.93 -9.34
CA LEU A 34 -26.50 -1.96 -8.25
C LEU A 34 -27.16 -2.54 -6.99
N GLN A 35 -28.32 -3.17 -7.12
CA GLN A 35 -29.06 -3.72 -6.01
C GLN A 35 -28.34 -4.92 -5.35
N ALA A 36 -27.73 -5.78 -6.16
CA ALA A 36 -26.89 -6.89 -5.69
C ALA A 36 -25.63 -6.40 -4.95
N THR A 37 -25.13 -5.22 -5.29
CA THR A 37 -23.93 -4.62 -4.69
C THR A 37 -24.22 -3.62 -3.57
N GLN A 38 -25.48 -3.38 -3.18
CA GLN A 38 -25.87 -2.50 -2.05
C GLN A 38 -25.23 -2.91 -0.72
N HIS A 39 -24.92 -4.20 -0.55
CA HIS A 39 -24.29 -4.73 0.65
C HIS A 39 -22.76 -4.53 0.67
N ILE A 40 -22.17 -4.11 -0.45
CA ILE A 40 -20.75 -3.82 -0.58
C ILE A 40 -20.54 -2.37 -0.13
N GLY A 41 -19.70 -2.16 0.88
CA GLY A 41 -19.38 -0.82 1.37
C GLY A 41 -18.76 0.03 0.26
N GLY A 42 -19.03 1.35 0.25
CA GLY A 42 -18.52 2.24 -0.80
C GLY A 42 -17.00 2.21 -1.01
N LYS A 43 -16.23 1.81 0.02
CA LYS A 43 -14.78 1.59 -0.06
C LYS A 43 -14.41 0.36 -0.88
N ASP A 44 -15.12 -0.75 -0.69
CA ASP A 44 -14.87 -2.01 -1.38
C ASP A 44 -15.28 -1.92 -2.85
N LEU A 45 -16.36 -1.19 -3.14
CA LEU A 45 -16.75 -0.85 -4.50
C LEU A 45 -15.70 0.04 -5.19
N ALA A 46 -15.24 1.09 -4.51
CA ALA A 46 -14.19 1.96 -5.03
C ALA A 46 -12.87 1.20 -5.25
N LYS A 47 -12.56 0.20 -4.41
CA LYS A 47 -11.42 -0.69 -4.58
C LYS A 47 -11.60 -1.58 -5.82
N GLY A 48 -12.73 -2.28 -5.96
CA GLY A 48 -13.00 -3.15 -7.10
C GLY A 48 -13.05 -2.41 -8.44
N ILE A 49 -13.54 -1.17 -8.46
CA ILE A 49 -13.45 -0.29 -9.63
C ILE A 49 -11.99 0.01 -9.96
N ARG A 50 -11.17 0.36 -8.95
CA ARG A 50 -9.74 0.66 -9.14
C ARG A 50 -8.97 -0.54 -9.71
N GLU A 51 -9.24 -1.72 -9.18
CA GLU A 51 -8.68 -3.00 -9.65
C GLU A 51 -9.11 -3.29 -11.10
N GLY A 52 -10.39 -3.11 -11.43
CA GLY A 52 -10.94 -3.34 -12.77
C GLY A 52 -10.39 -2.38 -13.84
N PHE A 53 -9.93 -1.19 -13.45
CA PHE A 53 -9.27 -0.23 -14.34
C PHE A 53 -7.75 -0.33 -14.36
N GLY A 54 -7.17 -1.40 -13.80
CA GLY A 54 -5.73 -1.69 -13.91
C GLY A 54 -4.85 -0.89 -12.93
N ALA A 55 -5.42 -0.35 -11.85
CA ALA A 55 -4.59 0.07 -10.73
C ALA A 55 -4.05 -1.19 -10.05
N ASN A 56 -2.80 -1.52 -10.33
CA ASN A 56 -2.10 -2.55 -9.59
C ASN A 56 -2.11 -2.14 -8.11
N ASP A 57 -2.49 -3.09 -7.25
CA ASP A 57 -2.57 -3.00 -5.78
C ASP A 57 -1.21 -2.75 -5.09
N THR A 58 -0.21 -2.25 -5.83
CA THR A 58 0.95 -1.62 -5.22
C THR A 58 0.46 -0.34 -4.58
N GLU A 59 0.01 -0.42 -3.33
CA GLU A 59 -0.13 0.76 -2.48
C GLU A 59 1.13 1.59 -2.68
N PRO A 60 1.00 2.88 -3.08
CA PRO A 60 2.15 3.72 -3.32
C PRO A 60 3.04 3.65 -2.08
N THR A 61 4.29 3.21 -2.25
CA THR A 61 5.24 3.17 -1.13
C THR A 61 5.26 4.57 -0.51
N PRO A 62 4.85 4.70 0.77
CA PRO A 62 4.66 6.01 1.39
C PRO A 62 5.93 6.85 1.26
N MET A 63 5.81 8.05 0.71
CA MET A 63 6.98 8.92 0.49
C MET A 63 7.53 9.38 1.85
N PRO A 64 8.81 9.12 2.15
CA PRO A 64 9.43 9.59 3.38
C PRO A 64 9.43 11.12 3.46
N VAL A 65 8.93 11.67 4.56
CA VAL A 65 8.93 13.12 4.82
C VAL A 65 10.08 13.57 5.72
N ALA A 66 10.60 12.65 6.54
CA ALA A 66 11.74 12.87 7.41
C ALA A 66 12.47 11.55 7.68
N ALA A 67 13.76 11.64 7.99
CA ALA A 67 14.56 10.48 8.38
C ALA A 67 15.54 10.84 9.51
N ALA A 68 15.74 9.89 10.40
CA ALA A 68 16.79 9.88 11.41
C ALA A 68 17.41 8.48 11.44
N GLY A 69 18.50 8.25 12.18
CA GLY A 69 19.06 6.90 12.22
C GLY A 69 20.20 6.72 13.19
N ILE A 70 20.53 5.46 13.43
CA ILE A 70 21.76 5.05 14.11
C ILE A 70 22.76 4.67 13.03
N LEU A 71 23.93 5.28 13.10
CA LEU A 71 25.02 5.11 12.15
C LEU A 71 26.20 4.42 12.82
N ASP A 72 27.17 4.00 12.00
CA ASP A 72 28.48 3.55 12.43
C ASP A 72 28.46 2.29 13.33
N PHE A 73 27.57 1.35 12.99
CA PHE A 73 27.65 0.00 13.54
C PHE A 73 29.04 -0.60 13.29
N ALA A 74 29.55 -1.37 14.25
CA ALA A 74 30.79 -2.10 14.04
C ALA A 74 30.62 -3.17 12.94
N PRO A 75 31.67 -3.48 12.16
CA PRO A 75 31.63 -4.52 11.14
C PRO A 75 31.14 -5.86 11.72
N GLY A 76 30.16 -6.49 11.06
CA GLY A 76 29.63 -7.79 11.47
C GLY A 76 28.84 -7.75 12.78
N SER A 77 28.41 -6.56 13.22
CA SER A 77 27.67 -6.37 14.48
C SER A 77 26.35 -5.64 14.26
N ALA A 78 25.32 -6.10 14.99
CA ALA A 78 24.02 -5.45 15.13
C ALA A 78 23.82 -4.80 16.52
N ILE A 79 24.88 -4.72 17.33
CA ILE A 79 24.87 -4.05 18.64
C ILE A 79 24.84 -2.54 18.41
N LEU A 80 23.96 -1.84 19.13
CA LEU A 80 23.85 -0.39 19.05
C LEU A 80 25.19 0.27 19.42
N PRO A 81 25.78 1.07 18.50
CA PRO A 81 27.03 1.78 18.78
C PRO A 81 26.86 2.94 19.76
N THR A 82 25.64 3.45 19.92
CA THR A 82 25.30 4.52 20.88
C THR A 82 23.90 4.32 21.45
N THR A 83 23.62 4.99 22.57
CA THR A 83 22.30 4.96 23.20
C THR A 83 21.26 5.63 22.28
N PRO A 84 20.11 4.99 22.00
CA PRO A 84 19.14 5.48 21.01
C PRO A 84 18.26 6.63 21.50
N GLY A 85 18.59 7.29 22.62
CA GLY A 85 17.70 8.25 23.31
C GLY A 85 17.22 9.41 22.44
N ALA A 86 18.11 10.00 21.63
CA ALA A 86 17.75 11.06 20.69
C ALA A 86 16.80 10.57 19.59
N LEU A 87 17.05 9.37 19.06
CA LEU A 87 16.20 8.74 18.04
C LEU A 87 14.81 8.41 18.61
N VAL A 88 14.76 7.89 19.84
CA VAL A 88 13.51 7.59 20.55
C VAL A 88 12.71 8.88 20.81
N ALA A 89 13.37 9.97 21.21
CA ALA A 89 12.71 11.27 21.40
C ALA A 89 12.15 11.82 20.09
N TRP A 90 12.91 11.77 19.00
CA TRP A 90 12.46 12.15 17.67
C TRP A 90 11.27 11.31 17.19
N ALA A 91 11.36 9.98 17.33
CA ALA A 91 10.29 9.06 16.93
C ALA A 91 9.01 9.31 17.72
N ARG A 92 9.13 9.69 19.01
CA ARG A 92 7.97 10.02 19.85
C ARG A 92 7.27 11.27 19.36
N GLU A 93 8.00 12.26 18.90
CA GLU A 93 7.42 13.45 18.30
C GLU A 93 6.71 13.13 16.99
N ALA A 94 7.36 12.36 16.11
CA ALA A 94 6.75 11.95 14.84
C ALA A 94 5.50 11.07 15.02
N ALA A 95 5.51 10.18 16.01
CA ALA A 95 4.41 9.25 16.29
C ALA A 95 3.20 9.90 16.98
N ARG A 96 3.25 11.21 17.29
CA ARG A 96 2.09 11.97 17.79
C ARG A 96 0.95 12.00 16.79
N ASP A 97 1.25 12.02 15.49
CA ASP A 97 0.22 11.86 14.46
C ASP A 97 -0.14 10.36 14.35
N PRO A 98 -1.42 9.97 14.53
CA PRO A 98 -1.83 8.58 14.45
C PRO A 98 -1.64 7.97 13.05
N ARG A 99 -1.53 8.80 12.00
CA ARG A 99 -1.45 8.43 10.58
C ARG A 99 -0.02 8.20 10.08
N VAL A 100 0.95 8.36 10.97
CA VAL A 100 2.37 8.13 10.69
C VAL A 100 2.73 6.67 10.88
N MET A 101 3.48 6.12 9.92
CA MET A 101 4.24 4.89 10.07
C MET A 101 5.74 5.17 10.05
N LEU A 102 6.46 4.40 10.87
CA LEU A 102 7.92 4.39 10.91
C LEU A 102 8.43 3.17 10.14
N THR A 103 9.39 3.38 9.25
CA THR A 103 10.07 2.29 8.55
C THR A 103 11.54 2.31 8.93
N VAL A 104 12.03 1.20 9.48
CA VAL A 104 13.43 1.02 9.86
C VAL A 104 14.14 0.23 8.77
N THR A 105 15.03 0.88 8.04
CA THR A 105 15.84 0.29 6.98
C THR A 105 17.26 0.04 7.47
N GLY A 106 17.65 -1.22 7.61
CA GLY A 106 19.01 -1.61 7.96
C GLY A 106 19.91 -1.76 6.73
N SER A 107 21.20 -1.48 6.89
CA SER A 107 22.19 -1.56 5.81
C SER A 107 23.57 -2.04 6.27
N THR A 108 24.30 -2.64 5.33
CA THR A 108 25.68 -3.13 5.47
C THR A 108 26.59 -2.46 4.45
N ASP A 109 27.90 -2.43 4.70
CA ASP A 109 28.88 -1.84 3.78
C ASP A 109 29.26 -2.72 2.59
N GLY A 110 28.79 -3.98 2.59
CA GLY A 110 29.01 -4.92 1.49
C GLY A 110 30.39 -5.56 1.50
N THR A 111 31.22 -5.29 2.50
CA THR A 111 32.50 -5.98 2.68
C THR A 111 32.30 -7.36 3.29
N ALA A 112 33.28 -8.26 3.08
CA ALA A 112 33.27 -9.59 3.70
C ALA A 112 33.39 -9.55 5.23
N ALA A 113 33.81 -8.42 5.80
CA ALA A 113 33.86 -8.21 7.24
C ALA A 113 32.49 -7.78 7.83
N ASP A 114 31.55 -7.35 6.98
CA ASP A 114 30.24 -6.83 7.37
C ASP A 114 29.09 -7.75 6.93
N ILE A 115 29.21 -9.01 7.32
CA ILE A 115 28.21 -10.06 7.11
C ILE A 115 27.88 -10.71 8.46
N ASP A 116 26.71 -11.33 8.56
CA ASP A 116 26.43 -12.17 9.72
C ASP A 116 27.42 -13.35 9.76
N ARG A 117 28.03 -13.60 10.92
CA ARG A 117 29.07 -14.64 11.03
C ARG A 117 28.53 -16.06 10.98
N VAL A 118 27.29 -16.26 11.42
CA VAL A 118 26.69 -17.59 11.49
C VAL A 118 26.21 -18.02 10.11
N THR A 119 25.54 -17.12 9.39
CA THR A 119 24.93 -17.42 8.09
C THR A 119 25.76 -16.95 6.90
N GLY A 120 26.78 -16.12 7.09
CA GLY A 120 27.54 -15.48 6.02
C GLY A 120 26.74 -14.46 5.20
N SER A 121 25.61 -13.95 5.72
CA SER A 121 24.67 -13.12 4.94
C SER A 121 24.68 -11.66 5.39
N ALA A 122 24.91 -10.75 4.43
CA ALA A 122 24.77 -9.31 4.65
C ALA A 122 23.31 -8.89 4.89
N ALA A 123 22.35 -9.54 4.22
CA ALA A 123 20.93 -9.22 4.35
C ALA A 123 20.40 -9.56 5.76
N ILE A 124 20.86 -10.68 6.34
CA ILE A 124 20.48 -11.07 7.71
C ILE A 124 21.06 -10.06 8.71
N LEU A 125 22.33 -9.67 8.57
CA LEU A 125 22.92 -8.64 9.42
C LEU A 125 22.20 -7.28 9.30
N ALA A 126 21.81 -6.88 8.09
CA ALA A 126 21.02 -5.68 7.86
C ALA A 126 19.65 -5.77 8.57
N ALA A 127 18.97 -6.92 8.49
CA ALA A 127 17.70 -7.15 9.17
C ALA A 127 17.86 -7.09 10.69
N ASP A 128 18.93 -7.64 11.25
CA ASP A 128 19.21 -7.61 12.68
C ASP A 128 19.49 -6.19 13.17
N ARG A 129 20.25 -5.38 12.43
CA ARG A 129 20.45 -3.95 12.74
C ARG A 129 19.12 -3.20 12.78
N ALA A 130 18.27 -3.43 11.78
CA ALA A 130 16.94 -2.83 11.74
C ALA A 130 16.07 -3.29 12.90
N ARG A 131 16.10 -4.59 13.24
CA ARG A 131 15.39 -5.18 14.38
C ARG A 131 15.83 -4.57 15.70
N THR A 132 17.13 -4.43 15.94
CA THR A 132 17.65 -3.83 17.18
C THR A 132 17.17 -2.39 17.36
N VAL A 133 17.17 -1.59 16.28
CA VAL A 133 16.62 -0.23 16.33
C VAL A 133 15.10 -0.23 16.49
N ALA A 134 14.38 -1.09 15.78
CA ALA A 134 12.92 -1.22 15.91
C ALA A 134 12.51 -1.63 17.34
N ALA A 135 13.27 -2.51 18.00
CA ALA A 135 13.04 -2.89 19.38
C ALA A 135 13.15 -1.70 20.35
N ALA A 136 14.10 -0.79 20.12
CA ALA A 136 14.21 0.45 20.89
C ALA A 136 13.02 1.41 20.67
N LEU A 137 12.35 1.32 19.51
CA LEU A 137 11.20 2.14 19.14
C LEU A 137 9.84 1.50 19.47
N ALA A 138 9.81 0.22 19.85
CA ALA A 138 8.56 -0.54 20.01
C ALA A 138 7.59 0.09 21.02
N ALA A 139 8.10 0.70 22.09
CA ALA A 139 7.29 1.40 23.09
C ALA A 139 6.73 2.75 22.61
N VAL A 140 7.29 3.33 21.54
CA VAL A 140 6.91 4.65 21.01
C VAL A 140 5.74 4.55 20.03
N ALA A 141 5.78 3.55 19.15
CA ALA A 141 4.77 3.38 18.10
C ALA A 141 4.41 1.89 17.95
N PRO A 142 3.67 1.30 18.92
CA PRO A 142 3.27 -0.09 18.86
C PRO A 142 2.52 -0.38 17.57
N SER A 143 2.88 -1.47 16.89
CA SER A 143 2.26 -1.91 15.63
C SER A 143 2.36 -0.93 14.45
N ARG A 144 3.20 0.11 14.55
CA ARG A 144 3.40 1.13 13.49
C ARG A 144 4.86 1.24 13.04
N VAL A 145 5.64 0.20 13.31
CA VAL A 145 7.05 0.10 12.90
C VAL A 145 7.19 -1.05 11.91
N ALA A 146 7.61 -0.74 10.69
CA ALA A 146 8.00 -1.71 9.66
C ALA A 146 9.52 -1.88 9.64
N ILE A 147 10.01 -3.08 9.32
CA ILE A 147 11.44 -3.36 9.13
C ILE A 147 11.68 -3.66 7.65
N VAL A 148 12.70 -3.02 7.09
CA VAL A 148 13.16 -3.20 5.72
C VAL A 148 14.69 -3.37 5.73
N THR A 149 15.20 -4.08 4.74
CA THR A 149 16.65 -4.18 4.50
C THR A 149 17.01 -3.46 3.21
N ALA A 150 18.10 -2.70 3.22
CA ALA A 150 18.63 -2.10 2.02
C ALA A 150 19.03 -3.18 1.01
N THR A 151 18.61 -3.02 -0.24
CA THR A 151 18.91 -3.95 -1.35
C THR A 151 20.27 -3.68 -1.99
N LYS A 152 20.91 -2.56 -1.64
CA LYS A 152 22.24 -2.19 -2.09
C LYS A 152 23.14 -1.93 -0.88
N PRO A 153 24.45 -2.23 -0.97
CA PRO A 153 25.41 -1.82 0.04
C PRO A 153 25.37 -0.31 0.29
N GLY A 154 25.58 0.09 1.53
CA GLY A 154 25.54 1.48 1.97
C GLY A 154 26.35 1.66 3.25
N ARG A 155 26.04 2.69 4.03
CA ARG A 155 26.68 2.85 5.35
C ARG A 155 26.22 1.73 6.29
N ARG A 156 27.07 1.33 7.23
CA ARG A 156 26.69 0.43 8.34
C ARG A 156 25.72 1.16 9.27
N ALA A 157 24.43 1.03 9.02
CA ALA A 157 23.43 1.92 9.60
C ALA A 157 22.07 1.24 9.72
N ALA A 158 21.20 1.87 10.50
CA ALA A 158 19.76 1.64 10.52
C ALA A 158 19.06 3.00 10.48
N ILE A 159 18.42 3.28 9.35
CA ILE A 159 17.73 4.54 9.08
C ILE A 159 16.24 4.36 9.33
N VAL A 160 15.67 5.24 10.13
CA VAL A 160 14.24 5.31 10.41
C VAL A 160 13.66 6.43 9.58
N SER A 161 12.79 6.09 8.64
CA SER A 161 11.98 7.06 7.90
C SER A 161 10.58 7.17 8.48
N VAL A 162 10.05 8.38 8.43
CA VAL A 162 8.65 8.68 8.72
C VAL A 162 7.93 8.88 7.41
N ALA A 163 6.79 8.22 7.26
CA ALA A 163 5.90 8.44 6.13
C ALA A 163 4.44 8.48 6.57
N PHE A 164 3.62 9.15 5.78
CA PHE A 164 2.20 9.30 6.01
C PHE A 164 1.43 8.22 5.24
N VAL A 165 0.66 7.40 5.95
CA VAL A 165 -0.04 6.23 5.37
C VAL A 165 -1.55 6.38 5.34
N GLY A 166 -2.09 7.51 5.79
CA GLY A 166 -3.53 7.76 5.83
C GLY A 166 -4.18 7.37 7.16
N GLU A 167 -5.51 7.32 7.18
CA GLU A 167 -6.28 7.12 8.42
C GLU A 167 -6.04 5.74 9.05
N PRO A 168 -5.75 5.68 10.37
CA PRO A 168 -5.58 4.40 11.05
C PRO A 168 -6.87 3.59 11.01
N LEU A 169 -6.74 2.27 10.87
CA LEU A 169 -7.87 1.36 10.93
C LEU A 169 -8.57 1.53 12.29
N ARG A 170 -9.81 2.04 12.29
CA ARG A 170 -10.62 2.12 13.51
C ARG A 170 -10.82 0.70 14.03
N THR A 171 -10.19 0.38 15.15
CA THR A 171 -10.44 -0.87 15.86
C THR A 171 -11.85 -0.78 16.43
N ALA A 172 -12.76 -1.62 15.94
CA ALA A 172 -14.07 -1.79 16.56
C ALA A 172 -13.83 -2.33 17.98
N LYS A 173 -14.37 -1.62 18.97
CA LYS A 173 -14.34 -2.03 20.38
C LYS A 173 -15.58 -2.85 20.69
#